data_AF-A0A549YMN1-F1
#
_entry.id   AF-A0A549YMN1-F1
#
_cell.length_a   1.000
_cell.length_b   1.000
_cell.length_c   1.000
_cell.angle_alpha   90.00
_cell.angle_beta   90.00
_cell.angle_gamma   90.00
#
_symmetry.space_group_name_H-M   'P 1'
#
loop_
_entity.id
_entity.type
_entity.pdbx_description
1 polymer ?
#
loop_
_entity_poly.entity_id
_entity_poly.type
_entity_poly.pdbx_seq_one_letter_code
_entity_poly.pdbx_strand_id
1 'polypeptide(L)'
;MQAPSFKKVQEAAYLTADKAWSYRAILRYFYVQHERMREFLFPEEIFAYLTDLDGFQDYTEEQLQQDLDQLVKWNNLVARQEVSRASTIEEFKKKRYRYQCTPYTVEFERMLQQMERGGDVFGGSLEKKEFERLYQELLKVEEIIKQDEVPSADECAQLWNDIVTYFRSINQNTSDYMAHINSEAAEERMQTEAFLAYKDQFTAYLRDFIIGLQQTALKIQQLLESISIRQLTPLLKQVINHEQQVPRFEDMGLDEQELMNEKQEKWRSLCEWFLGNAHGESNLDMLQTRTNEQIRRITRIVQRLGERHHYFRSRKKDYLHLAEWFDSLETIHEAHELSAVVFGVFHTRHIYSDHVPTDDIYTDVWDEAPMEHETKPRIRNYREKTRPGAIVSQKERKDAARKEHLHNKRLEQQTLENYMTGNEIRLAELPTVEPYVRKMLLGWIGKAMARKNHTFKTEYGRQVQVIMDEQKRAVLHAEDGAIEMPAVTFRFLDEVNK
;
A
#
# COMPACT_ATOMS: atom_id res chain seq x y z
N MET A 1 11.89 35.12 -12.58
CA MET A 1 10.52 34.61 -12.36
C MET A 1 9.55 35.76 -12.13
N GLN A 2 8.72 36.08 -13.13
CA GLN A 2 7.54 36.92 -12.90
C GLN A 2 6.55 36.11 -12.05
N ALA A 3 6.03 36.69 -10.97
CA ALA A 3 5.02 36.03 -10.14
C ALA A 3 3.80 35.65 -11.00
N PRO A 4 3.23 34.44 -10.84
CA PRO A 4 2.06 34.03 -11.60
C PRO A 4 0.91 35.02 -11.32
N SER A 5 0.34 35.57 -12.39
CA SER A 5 -0.77 36.50 -12.30
C SER A 5 -2.05 35.71 -12.06
N PHE A 6 -2.61 35.77 -10.84
CA PHE A 6 -3.91 35.19 -10.49
C PHE A 6 -5.07 36.00 -11.09
N LYS A 7 -5.05 36.18 -12.42
CA LYS A 7 -6.12 36.87 -13.15
C LYS A 7 -7.39 36.04 -13.13
N LYS A 8 -8.52 36.75 -13.17
CA LYS A 8 -9.83 36.12 -13.34
C LYS A 8 -9.85 35.30 -14.62
N VAL A 9 -10.23 34.03 -14.51
CA VAL A 9 -10.48 33.15 -15.65
C VAL A 9 -11.87 33.46 -16.20
N GLN A 10 -11.92 34.25 -17.27
CA GLN A 10 -13.18 34.76 -17.83
C GLN A 10 -13.99 33.65 -18.50
N GLU A 11 -13.29 32.67 -19.04
CA GLU A 11 -13.80 31.48 -19.71
C GLU A 11 -14.65 30.64 -18.75
N ALA A 12 -14.39 30.67 -17.43
CA ALA A 12 -15.18 29.96 -16.42
C ALA A 12 -16.54 30.62 -16.09
N ALA A 13 -16.81 31.84 -16.59
CA ALA A 13 -17.97 32.63 -16.17
C ALA A 13 -19.32 31.98 -16.53
N TYR A 14 -19.38 31.14 -17.58
CA TYR A 14 -20.62 30.46 -17.97
C TYR A 14 -21.10 29.44 -16.92
N LEU A 15 -20.23 28.98 -16.03
CA LEU A 15 -20.56 28.01 -14.98
C LEU A 15 -21.44 28.58 -13.88
N THR A 16 -21.34 29.88 -13.63
CA THR A 16 -22.00 30.57 -12.51
C THR A 16 -22.98 31.65 -12.97
N ALA A 17 -23.19 31.80 -14.28
CA ALA A 17 -24.16 32.73 -14.83
C ALA A 17 -25.61 32.28 -14.57
N ASP A 18 -26.55 33.22 -14.45
CA ASP A 18 -27.97 32.91 -14.22
C ASP A 18 -28.57 31.97 -15.29
N LYS A 19 -28.06 32.06 -16.52
CA LYS A 19 -28.44 31.20 -17.66
C LYS A 19 -27.43 30.07 -17.92
N ALA A 20 -26.73 29.59 -16.89
CA ALA A 20 -25.71 28.54 -17.01
C ALA A 20 -26.20 27.31 -17.78
N TRP A 21 -27.47 26.92 -17.58
CA TRP A 21 -28.07 25.77 -18.27
C TRP A 21 -27.98 25.85 -19.80
N SER A 22 -28.20 27.02 -20.41
CA SER A 22 -28.15 27.16 -21.88
C SER A 22 -26.72 27.22 -22.39
N TYR A 23 -25.85 27.96 -21.71
CA TYR A 23 -24.42 28.02 -22.04
C TYR A 23 -23.77 26.64 -21.94
N ARG A 24 -24.08 25.88 -20.88
CA ARG A 24 -23.61 24.50 -20.68
C ARG A 24 -24.06 23.58 -21.79
N ALA A 25 -25.32 23.65 -22.22
CA ALA A 25 -25.82 22.83 -23.31
C ALA A 25 -25.11 23.15 -24.64
N ILE A 26 -24.90 24.43 -24.95
CA ILE A 26 -24.16 24.87 -26.14
C ILE A 26 -22.72 24.37 -26.10
N LEU A 27 -21.98 24.65 -25.03
CA LEU A 27 -20.56 24.27 -24.94
C LEU A 27 -20.36 22.76 -24.87
N ARG A 28 -21.28 22.02 -24.22
CA ARG A 28 -21.27 20.56 -24.23
C ARG A 28 -21.45 20.01 -25.64
N TYR A 29 -22.32 20.61 -26.45
CA TYR A 29 -22.48 20.23 -27.85
C TYR A 29 -21.19 20.49 -28.64
N PHE A 30 -20.57 21.67 -28.51
CA PHE A 30 -19.27 21.97 -29.11
C PHE A 30 -18.21 20.95 -28.74
N TYR A 31 -18.10 20.61 -27.45
CA TYR A 31 -17.13 19.63 -26.96
C TYR A 31 -17.35 18.24 -27.57
N VAL A 32 -18.61 17.76 -27.63
CA VAL A 32 -18.95 16.47 -28.25
C VAL A 32 -18.62 16.45 -29.75
N GLN A 33 -18.85 17.56 -30.47
CA GLN A 33 -18.51 17.65 -31.89
C GLN A 33 -16.99 17.77 -32.11
N HIS A 34 -16.28 18.48 -31.23
CA HIS A 34 -14.82 18.56 -31.23
C HIS A 34 -14.18 17.18 -31.06
N GLU A 35 -14.67 16.35 -30.12
CA GLU A 35 -14.21 14.95 -29.95
C GLU A 35 -14.48 14.08 -31.20
N ARG A 36 -15.42 14.48 -32.06
CA ARG A 36 -15.71 13.86 -33.36
C ARG A 36 -14.94 14.50 -34.52
N MET A 37 -13.88 15.28 -34.22
CA MET A 37 -13.05 15.99 -35.19
C MET A 37 -13.82 17.04 -36.03
N ARG A 38 -14.95 17.55 -35.52
CA ARG A 38 -15.71 18.65 -36.13
C ARG A 38 -15.42 19.96 -35.39
N GLU A 39 -14.55 20.77 -35.97
CA GLU A 39 -14.07 22.01 -35.33
C GLU A 39 -15.05 23.19 -35.41
N PHE A 40 -15.92 23.22 -36.42
CA PHE A 40 -16.83 24.35 -36.68
C PHE A 40 -18.28 23.91 -36.71
N LEU A 41 -19.15 24.70 -36.09
CA LEU A 41 -20.60 24.51 -36.07
C LEU A 41 -21.34 25.77 -36.52
N PHE A 42 -22.45 25.59 -37.22
CA PHE A 42 -23.36 26.67 -37.60
C PHE A 42 -24.44 26.91 -36.54
N PRO A 43 -24.93 28.15 -36.36
CA PRO A 43 -26.05 28.45 -35.48
C PRO A 43 -27.27 27.58 -35.73
N GLU A 44 -27.59 27.30 -37.00
CA GLU A 44 -28.72 26.46 -37.37
C GLU A 44 -28.60 25.02 -36.83
N GLU A 45 -27.39 24.46 -36.85
CA GLU A 45 -27.12 23.11 -36.32
C GLU A 45 -27.17 23.08 -34.79
N ILE A 46 -26.70 24.15 -34.13
CA ILE A 46 -26.72 24.28 -32.68
C ILE A 46 -28.17 24.43 -32.21
N PHE A 47 -28.95 25.27 -32.89
CA PHE A 47 -30.36 25.48 -32.58
C PHE A 47 -31.16 24.19 -32.66
N ALA A 48 -31.04 23.46 -33.77
CA ALA A 48 -31.72 22.18 -33.98
C ALA A 48 -31.36 21.16 -32.87
N TYR A 49 -30.09 21.08 -32.49
CA TYR A 49 -29.67 20.20 -31.38
C TYR A 49 -30.29 20.62 -30.04
N LEU A 50 -30.32 21.92 -29.74
CA LEU A 50 -30.87 22.39 -28.47
C LEU A 50 -32.37 22.17 -28.38
N THR A 51 -33.13 22.41 -29.45
CA THR A 51 -34.60 22.23 -29.45
C THR A 51 -35.03 20.78 -29.23
N ASP A 52 -34.15 19.82 -29.54
CA ASP A 52 -34.39 18.39 -29.28
C ASP A 52 -34.17 18.00 -27.80
N LEU A 53 -33.61 18.89 -26.96
CA LEU A 53 -33.38 18.64 -25.54
C LEU A 53 -34.59 19.02 -24.68
N ASP A 54 -34.85 18.21 -23.65
CA ASP A 54 -35.84 18.54 -22.62
C ASP A 54 -35.47 19.88 -21.92
N GLY A 55 -36.43 20.80 -21.86
CA GLY A 55 -36.25 22.13 -21.27
C GLY A 55 -35.90 23.26 -22.25
N PHE A 56 -35.72 22.96 -23.55
CA PHE A 56 -35.44 23.96 -24.60
C PHE A 56 -36.62 24.20 -25.56
N GLN A 57 -37.83 23.74 -25.21
CA GLN A 57 -39.03 23.82 -26.07
C GLN A 57 -39.42 25.25 -26.44
N ASP A 58 -39.20 26.22 -25.53
CA ASP A 58 -39.48 27.64 -25.75
C ASP A 58 -38.21 28.45 -26.12
N TYR A 59 -37.09 27.76 -26.41
CA TYR A 59 -35.83 28.42 -26.75
C TYR A 59 -35.86 28.94 -28.19
N THR A 60 -35.45 30.21 -28.40
CA THR A 60 -35.55 30.88 -29.70
C THR A 60 -34.21 31.12 -30.38
N GLU A 61 -34.21 31.29 -31.71
CA GLU A 61 -32.99 31.65 -32.47
C GLU A 61 -32.36 32.97 -31.99
N GLU A 62 -33.18 33.94 -31.57
CA GLU A 62 -32.70 35.20 -30.98
C GLU A 62 -31.96 34.97 -29.66
N GLN A 63 -32.46 34.06 -28.82
CA GLN A 63 -31.79 33.66 -27.58
C GLN A 63 -30.48 32.93 -27.86
N LEU A 64 -30.44 32.07 -28.89
CA LEU A 64 -29.21 31.42 -29.33
C LEU A 64 -28.15 32.43 -29.74
N GLN A 65 -28.53 33.42 -30.55
CA GLN A 65 -27.58 34.43 -31.00
C GLN A 65 -27.01 35.24 -29.83
N GLN A 66 -27.85 35.65 -28.87
CA GLN A 66 -27.40 36.30 -27.64
C GLN A 66 -26.45 35.41 -26.83
N ASP A 67 -26.76 34.11 -26.72
CA ASP A 67 -25.92 33.18 -25.97
C ASP A 67 -24.56 32.95 -26.63
N LEU A 68 -24.53 32.82 -27.96
CA LEU A 68 -23.30 32.69 -28.74
C LEU A 68 -22.43 33.94 -28.63
N ASP A 69 -23.02 35.14 -28.74
CA ASP A 69 -22.29 36.41 -28.60
C ASP A 69 -21.69 36.55 -27.19
N GLN A 70 -22.42 36.12 -26.17
CA GLN A 70 -21.93 36.13 -24.79
C GLN A 70 -20.80 35.12 -24.57
N LEU A 71 -20.90 33.92 -25.16
CA LEU A 71 -19.84 32.90 -25.11
C LEU A 71 -18.58 33.34 -25.87
N VAL A 72 -18.73 34.08 -26.97
CA VAL A 72 -17.60 34.75 -27.66
C VAL A 72 -16.99 35.82 -26.76
N LYS A 73 -17.80 36.65 -26.11
CA LYS A 73 -17.33 37.67 -25.16
C LYS A 73 -16.58 37.07 -23.97
N TRP A 74 -16.90 35.86 -23.55
CA TRP A 74 -16.16 35.12 -22.53
C TRP A 74 -14.98 34.31 -23.05
N ASN A 75 -14.59 34.45 -24.32
CA ASN A 75 -13.53 33.68 -25.00
C ASN A 75 -13.78 32.16 -25.00
N ASN A 76 -15.02 31.73 -24.84
CA ASN A 76 -15.35 30.31 -24.95
C ASN A 76 -15.49 29.87 -26.42
N LEU A 77 -15.97 30.79 -27.27
CA LEU A 77 -16.15 30.56 -28.71
C LEU A 77 -15.40 31.59 -29.54
N VAL A 78 -14.97 31.18 -30.73
CA VAL A 78 -14.44 32.05 -31.78
C VAL A 78 -15.45 32.07 -32.92
N ALA A 79 -16.04 33.24 -33.19
CA ALA A 79 -16.87 33.44 -34.37
C ALA A 79 -15.99 33.71 -35.60
N ARG A 80 -16.17 32.91 -36.65
CA ARG A 80 -15.55 33.15 -37.96
C ARG A 80 -16.63 33.39 -39.00
N GLN A 81 -16.51 34.49 -39.72
CA GLN A 81 -17.37 34.74 -40.87
C GLN A 81 -16.99 33.77 -42.00
N GLU A 82 -17.99 33.09 -42.56
CA GLU A 82 -17.77 32.25 -43.72
C GLU A 82 -17.73 33.12 -44.97
N VAL A 83 -16.63 33.05 -45.72
CA VAL A 83 -16.51 33.66 -47.05
C VAL A 83 -16.79 32.56 -48.07
N SER A 84 -18.01 32.04 -48.09
CA SER A 84 -18.42 31.02 -49.07
C SER A 84 -18.92 31.70 -50.36
N ARG A 85 -18.73 31.03 -51.50
CA ARG A 85 -19.33 31.42 -52.79
C ARG A 85 -20.85 31.23 -52.69
N ALA A 86 -21.56 32.28 -52.31
CA ALA A 86 -23.01 32.28 -52.22
C ALA A 86 -23.65 31.92 -53.57
N SER A 87 -24.50 30.90 -53.58
CA SER A 87 -25.28 30.44 -54.73
C SER A 87 -26.49 31.33 -55.02
N THR A 88 -26.96 32.10 -54.02
CA THR A 88 -28.12 32.98 -54.13
C THR A 88 -27.86 34.37 -53.52
N ILE A 89 -28.61 35.38 -54.01
CA ILE A 89 -28.50 36.78 -53.55
C ILE A 89 -28.92 36.93 -52.08
N GLU A 90 -29.84 36.09 -51.60
CA GLU A 90 -30.27 36.07 -50.20
C GLU A 90 -29.19 35.45 -49.27
N GLU A 91 -28.52 34.37 -49.71
CA GLU A 91 -27.37 33.80 -49.00
C GLU A 91 -26.18 34.77 -48.93
N PHE A 92 -25.94 35.57 -49.97
CA PHE A 92 -24.88 36.57 -49.96
C PHE A 92 -25.15 37.73 -48.99
N LYS A 93 -26.43 38.09 -48.80
CA LYS A 93 -26.84 39.18 -47.89
C LYS A 93 -26.85 38.75 -46.42
N LYS A 94 -27.02 37.46 -46.12
CA LYS A 94 -26.91 36.94 -44.75
C LYS A 94 -25.44 36.67 -44.41
N LYS A 95 -24.89 37.42 -43.45
CA LYS A 95 -23.55 37.15 -42.91
C LYS A 95 -23.59 35.82 -42.15
N ARG A 96 -23.17 34.73 -42.80
CA ARG A 96 -23.14 33.41 -42.18
C ARG A 96 -21.90 33.30 -41.30
N TYR A 97 -22.11 33.08 -40.01
CA TYR A 97 -21.05 32.85 -39.05
C TYR A 97 -20.99 31.36 -38.71
N ARG A 98 -19.78 30.86 -38.53
CA ARG A 98 -19.51 29.56 -37.91
C ARG A 98 -18.71 29.80 -36.64
N TYR A 99 -18.93 28.95 -35.65
CA TYR A 99 -18.35 29.08 -34.34
C TYR A 99 -17.44 27.88 -34.07
N GLN A 100 -16.39 28.10 -33.29
CA GLN A 100 -15.44 27.08 -32.86
C GLN A 100 -15.17 27.28 -31.37
N CYS A 101 -15.15 26.20 -30.59
CA CYS A 101 -14.72 26.29 -29.19
C CYS A 101 -13.23 26.56 -29.07
N THR A 102 -12.82 27.35 -28.08
CA THR A 102 -11.40 27.56 -27.79
C THR A 102 -10.79 26.35 -27.09
N PRO A 103 -9.45 26.16 -27.14
CA PRO A 103 -8.78 25.11 -26.39
C PRO A 103 -9.11 25.16 -24.88
N TYR A 104 -9.27 26.37 -24.33
CA TYR A 104 -9.64 26.57 -22.93
C TYR A 104 -11.02 25.99 -22.60
N THR A 105 -12.00 26.17 -23.48
CA THR A 105 -13.33 25.56 -23.36
C THR A 105 -13.29 24.04 -23.49
N VAL A 106 -12.45 23.50 -24.37
CA VAL A 106 -12.27 22.04 -24.51
C VAL A 106 -11.78 21.45 -23.20
N GLU A 107 -10.78 22.05 -22.55
CA GLU A 107 -10.28 21.57 -21.26
C GLU A 107 -11.32 21.71 -20.14
N PHE A 108 -12.10 22.80 -20.10
CA PHE A 108 -13.19 22.93 -19.13
C PHE A 108 -14.28 21.87 -19.32
N GLU A 109 -14.78 21.68 -20.54
CA GLU A 109 -15.84 20.69 -20.79
C GLU A 109 -15.33 19.25 -20.61
N ARG A 110 -14.06 18.98 -20.92
CA ARG A 110 -13.40 17.70 -20.58
C ARG A 110 -13.39 17.49 -19.07
N MET A 111 -12.93 18.46 -18.30
CA MET A 111 -12.90 18.40 -16.83
C MET A 111 -14.31 18.17 -16.26
N LEU A 112 -15.30 18.93 -16.74
CA LEU A 112 -16.68 18.82 -16.28
C LEU A 112 -17.29 17.46 -16.61
N GLN A 113 -17.06 16.96 -17.83
CA GLN A 113 -17.53 15.63 -18.20
C GLN A 113 -16.88 14.53 -17.36
N GLN A 114 -15.59 14.68 -17.03
CA GLN A 114 -14.89 13.76 -16.13
C GLN A 114 -15.50 13.80 -14.72
N MET A 115 -15.76 14.98 -14.17
CA MET A 115 -16.40 15.14 -12.85
C MET A 115 -17.83 14.60 -12.84
N GLU A 116 -18.64 14.88 -13.86
CA GLU A 116 -20.02 14.40 -13.98
C GLU A 116 -20.09 12.86 -14.13
N ARG A 117 -19.15 12.27 -14.89
CA ARG A 117 -19.06 10.81 -15.05
C ARG A 117 -18.55 10.11 -13.79
N GLY A 118 -17.63 10.74 -13.06
CA GLY A 118 -17.09 10.23 -11.79
C GLY A 118 -18.10 10.33 -10.64
N GLY A 119 -19.06 11.26 -10.70
CA GLY A 119 -19.90 11.62 -9.55
C GLY A 119 -19.06 12.10 -8.36
N ASP A 120 -19.64 12.12 -7.16
CA ASP A 120 -18.89 12.31 -5.89
C ASP A 120 -18.00 11.11 -5.53
N VAL A 121 -17.86 10.14 -6.44
CA VAL A 121 -17.07 8.93 -6.24
C VAL A 121 -15.66 9.18 -6.76
N PHE A 122 -14.89 9.97 -6.02
CA PHE A 122 -13.44 9.89 -6.10
C PHE A 122 -13.08 8.42 -5.85
N GLY A 123 -12.49 7.72 -6.81
CA GLY A 123 -12.33 6.28 -6.72
C GLY A 123 -11.05 5.85 -7.42
N GLY A 124 -9.91 6.41 -7.00
CA GLY A 124 -8.61 5.92 -7.45
C GLY A 124 -8.48 4.41 -7.19
N SER A 125 -7.79 3.68 -8.06
CA SER A 125 -7.53 2.26 -7.87
C SER A 125 -6.08 2.07 -7.44
N LEU A 126 -5.84 1.32 -6.37
CA LEU A 126 -4.50 0.92 -5.98
C LEU A 126 -4.03 -0.24 -6.86
N GLU A 127 -3.21 0.06 -7.85
CA GLU A 127 -2.72 -0.92 -8.81
C GLU A 127 -1.22 -1.20 -8.64
N LYS A 128 -0.88 -2.42 -8.17
CA LYS A 128 0.51 -2.86 -8.05
C LYS A 128 1.29 -2.80 -9.37
N LYS A 129 0.59 -2.92 -10.50
CA LYS A 129 1.18 -2.91 -11.85
C LYS A 129 1.84 -1.58 -12.17
N GLU A 130 1.33 -0.46 -11.66
CA GLU A 130 1.93 0.86 -11.93
C GLU A 130 3.32 0.97 -11.31
N PHE A 131 3.48 0.46 -10.09
CA PHE A 131 4.79 0.35 -9.43
C PHE A 131 5.71 -0.61 -10.19
N GLU A 132 5.20 -1.75 -10.66
CA GLU A 132 5.98 -2.70 -11.46
C GLU A 132 6.48 -2.04 -12.76
N ARG A 133 5.63 -1.26 -13.44
CA ARG A 133 5.99 -0.53 -14.67
C ARG A 133 7.04 0.55 -14.39
N LEU A 134 6.81 1.38 -13.37
CA LEU A 134 7.79 2.39 -12.95
C LEU A 134 9.15 1.75 -12.64
N TYR A 135 9.15 0.62 -11.93
CA TYR A 135 10.36 -0.13 -11.64
C TYR A 135 11.09 -0.60 -12.91
N GLN A 136 10.36 -1.12 -13.92
CA GLN A 136 10.98 -1.52 -15.19
C GLN A 136 11.61 -0.33 -15.92
N GLU A 137 10.97 0.84 -15.92
CA GLU A 137 11.55 2.03 -16.56
C GLU A 137 12.78 2.54 -15.80
N LEU A 138 12.76 2.50 -14.46
CA LEU A 138 13.93 2.84 -13.65
C LEU A 138 15.12 1.89 -13.84
N LEU A 139 14.86 0.60 -14.11
CA LEU A 139 15.92 -0.34 -14.47
C LEU A 139 16.61 0.04 -15.78
N LYS A 140 15.85 0.49 -16.78
CA LYS A 140 16.42 0.98 -18.04
C LYS A 140 17.27 2.22 -17.83
N VAL A 141 16.84 3.13 -16.94
CA VAL A 141 17.67 4.30 -16.55
C VAL A 141 18.99 3.85 -15.92
N GLU A 142 18.94 2.88 -15.00
CA GLU A 142 20.14 2.34 -14.37
C GLU A 142 21.08 1.69 -15.39
N GLU A 143 20.54 0.96 -16.37
CA GLU A 143 21.29 0.35 -17.47
C GLU A 143 21.98 1.40 -18.34
N ILE A 144 21.26 2.46 -18.75
CA ILE A 144 21.81 3.58 -19.52
C ILE A 144 22.94 4.27 -18.75
N ILE A 145 22.77 4.48 -17.44
CA ILE A 145 23.79 5.13 -16.59
C ILE A 145 25.05 4.28 -16.45
N LYS A 146 24.92 2.94 -16.50
CA LYS A 146 26.05 2.01 -16.43
C LYS A 146 26.79 1.86 -17.76
N GLN A 147 26.17 2.24 -18.87
CA GLN A 147 26.78 2.23 -20.19
C GLN A 147 27.51 3.56 -20.45
N ASP A 148 28.58 3.52 -21.25
CA ASP A 148 29.33 4.72 -21.64
C ASP A 148 28.61 5.54 -22.74
N GLU A 149 27.65 4.92 -23.44
CA GLU A 149 26.93 5.53 -24.56
C GLU A 149 25.49 5.88 -24.15
N VAL A 150 25.12 7.15 -24.31
CA VAL A 150 23.76 7.63 -24.02
C VAL A 150 22.90 7.38 -25.28
N PRO A 151 21.71 6.79 -25.15
CA PRO A 151 20.79 6.56 -26.26
C PRO A 151 20.35 7.84 -26.99
N SER A 152 19.60 7.66 -28.08
CA SER A 152 19.07 8.77 -28.86
C SER A 152 18.14 9.70 -28.05
N ALA A 153 17.98 10.93 -28.51
CA ALA A 153 17.13 11.94 -27.87
C ALA A 153 15.68 11.45 -27.74
N ASP A 154 15.12 10.84 -28.78
CA ASP A 154 13.77 10.29 -28.82
C ASP A 154 13.57 9.17 -27.78
N GLU A 155 14.52 8.24 -27.68
CA GLU A 155 14.46 7.12 -26.72
C GLU A 155 14.55 7.62 -25.28
N CYS A 156 15.44 8.57 -25.00
CA CYS A 156 15.57 9.17 -23.68
C CYS A 156 14.30 9.95 -23.30
N ALA A 157 13.71 10.70 -24.23
CA ALA A 157 12.48 11.43 -24.02
C ALA A 157 11.29 10.51 -23.77
N GLN A 158 11.16 9.42 -24.52
CA GLN A 158 10.12 8.42 -24.30
C GLN A 158 10.25 7.77 -22.91
N LEU A 159 11.45 7.32 -22.55
CA LEU A 159 11.72 6.73 -21.24
C LEU A 159 11.38 7.69 -20.09
N TRP A 160 11.78 8.96 -20.21
CA TRP A 160 11.45 9.99 -19.22
C TRP A 160 9.94 10.24 -19.11
N ASN A 161 9.24 10.32 -20.25
CA ASN A 161 7.79 10.51 -20.28
C ASN A 161 7.06 9.32 -19.64
N ASP A 162 7.52 8.10 -19.87
CA ASP A 162 6.95 6.90 -19.24
C ASP A 162 7.12 6.93 -17.72
N ILE A 163 8.32 7.27 -17.21
CA ILE A 163 8.58 7.43 -15.77
C ILE A 163 7.65 8.47 -15.16
N VAL A 164 7.57 9.67 -15.76
CA VAL A 164 6.72 10.76 -15.27
C VAL A 164 5.25 10.38 -15.31
N THR A 165 4.82 9.64 -16.33
CA THR A 165 3.43 9.19 -16.49
C THR A 165 3.06 8.17 -15.40
N TYR A 166 3.87 7.12 -15.21
CA TYR A 166 3.62 6.14 -14.16
C TYR A 166 3.70 6.77 -12.77
N PHE A 167 4.66 7.66 -12.52
CA PHE A 167 4.77 8.36 -11.25
C PHE A 167 3.54 9.24 -10.96
N ARG A 168 3.07 10.01 -11.96
CA ARG A 168 1.86 10.83 -11.82
C ARG A 168 0.64 9.96 -11.53
N SER A 169 0.51 8.84 -12.24
CA SER A 169 -0.60 7.90 -12.04
C SER A 169 -0.59 7.31 -10.62
N ILE A 170 0.57 6.83 -10.16
CA ILE A 170 0.74 6.33 -8.79
C ILE A 170 0.33 7.38 -7.76
N ASN A 171 0.81 8.62 -7.92
CA ASN A 171 0.54 9.69 -6.96
C ASN A 171 -0.95 10.07 -6.93
N GLN A 172 -1.56 10.21 -8.12
CA GLN A 172 -2.98 10.55 -8.26
C GLN A 172 -3.88 9.43 -7.71
N ASN A 173 -3.67 8.19 -8.15
CA ASN A 173 -4.45 7.03 -7.71
C ASN A 173 -4.34 6.81 -6.20
N THR A 174 -3.16 7.00 -5.64
CA THR A 174 -2.94 6.92 -4.19
C THR A 174 -3.74 7.98 -3.45
N SER A 175 -3.66 9.24 -3.89
CA SER A 175 -4.38 10.36 -3.28
C SER A 175 -5.90 10.15 -3.37
N ASP A 176 -6.40 9.83 -4.56
CA ASP A 176 -7.83 9.65 -4.81
C ASP A 176 -8.41 8.47 -4.05
N TYR A 177 -7.70 7.34 -4.01
CA TYR A 177 -8.12 6.19 -3.23
C TYR A 177 -8.17 6.50 -1.73
N MET A 178 -7.14 7.20 -1.21
CA MET A 178 -7.09 7.58 0.19
C MET A 178 -8.18 8.59 0.57
N ALA A 179 -8.53 9.50 -0.33
CA ALA A 179 -9.67 10.40 -0.15
C ALA A 179 -10.99 9.60 -0.13
N HIS A 180 -11.18 8.68 -1.08
CA HIS A 180 -12.38 7.85 -1.18
C HIS A 180 -12.64 7.03 0.09
N ILE A 181 -11.65 6.25 0.52
CA ILE A 181 -11.82 5.29 1.62
C ILE A 181 -11.99 5.99 2.98
N ASN A 182 -11.54 7.24 3.08
CA ASN A 182 -11.71 8.07 4.27
C ASN A 182 -12.92 9.01 4.19
N SER A 183 -13.69 8.97 3.10
CA SER A 183 -14.92 9.75 2.97
C SER A 183 -16.01 9.26 3.93
N GLU A 184 -16.87 10.18 4.35
CA GLU A 184 -18.03 9.88 5.20
C GLU A 184 -18.99 8.90 4.51
N ALA A 185 -19.22 9.07 3.20
CA ALA A 185 -20.03 8.18 2.40
C ALA A 185 -19.48 6.73 2.37
N ALA A 186 -18.16 6.56 2.29
CA ALA A 186 -17.54 5.23 2.38
C ALA A 186 -17.71 4.63 3.78
N GLU A 187 -17.56 5.44 4.84
CA GLU A 187 -17.79 5.01 6.22
C GLU A 187 -19.23 4.56 6.46
N GLU A 188 -20.23 5.30 6.00
CA GLU A 188 -21.64 4.92 6.12
C GLU A 188 -21.93 3.60 5.40
N ARG A 189 -21.43 3.44 4.16
CA ARG A 189 -21.60 2.20 3.40
C ARG A 189 -20.97 1.00 4.11
N MET A 190 -19.80 1.16 4.72
CA MET A 190 -19.12 0.09 5.48
C MET A 190 -19.91 -0.38 6.71
N GLN A 191 -20.83 0.43 7.22
CA GLN A 191 -21.68 0.07 8.38
C GLN A 191 -22.95 -0.69 7.98
N THR A 192 -23.17 -0.96 6.70
CA THR A 192 -24.35 -1.69 6.22
C THR A 192 -24.14 -3.21 6.18
N GLU A 193 -25.21 -4.00 6.24
CA GLU A 193 -25.11 -5.46 6.06
C GLU A 193 -24.65 -5.85 4.67
N ALA A 194 -24.94 -5.03 3.65
CA ALA A 194 -24.45 -5.23 2.29
C ALA A 194 -22.92 -5.32 2.24
N PHE A 195 -22.22 -4.57 3.11
CA PHE A 195 -20.76 -4.63 3.19
C PHE A 195 -20.23 -5.98 3.70
N LEU A 196 -21.01 -6.75 4.48
CA LEU A 196 -20.58 -8.07 4.96
C LEU A 196 -20.31 -9.05 3.81
N ALA A 197 -21.05 -8.95 2.72
CA ALA A 197 -20.83 -9.79 1.53
C ALA A 197 -19.52 -9.44 0.81
N TYR A 198 -19.06 -8.19 0.89
CA TYR A 198 -17.87 -7.69 0.18
C TYR A 198 -16.62 -7.61 1.05
N LYS A 199 -16.72 -7.79 2.38
CA LYS A 199 -15.62 -7.58 3.33
C LYS A 199 -14.36 -8.39 3.01
N ASP A 200 -14.53 -9.65 2.57
CA ASP A 200 -13.42 -10.58 2.36
C ASP A 200 -12.70 -10.24 1.05
N GLN A 201 -13.47 -9.90 0.00
CA GLN A 201 -12.93 -9.38 -1.25
C GLN A 201 -12.18 -8.07 -1.04
N PHE A 202 -12.74 -7.14 -0.26
CA PHE A 202 -12.13 -5.85 0.02
C PHE A 202 -10.83 -5.99 0.83
N THR A 203 -10.84 -6.84 1.86
CA THR A 203 -9.66 -7.11 2.69
C THR A 203 -8.57 -7.84 1.90
N ALA A 204 -8.95 -8.79 1.05
CA ALA A 204 -8.02 -9.48 0.16
C ALA A 204 -7.37 -8.51 -0.83
N TYR A 205 -8.16 -7.66 -1.49
CA TYR A 205 -7.67 -6.63 -2.39
C TYR A 205 -6.60 -5.74 -1.74
N LEU A 206 -6.88 -5.19 -0.55
CA LEU A 206 -5.92 -4.35 0.15
C LEU A 206 -4.66 -5.09 0.58
N ARG A 207 -4.80 -6.35 1.03
CA ARG A 207 -3.66 -7.16 1.45
C ARG A 207 -2.78 -7.51 0.25
N ASP A 208 -3.38 -7.92 -0.85
CA ASP A 208 -2.67 -8.25 -2.10
C ASP A 208 -1.93 -7.03 -2.65
N PHE A 209 -2.55 -5.84 -2.56
CA PHE A 209 -1.89 -4.60 -2.91
C PHE A 209 -0.69 -4.31 -2.00
N ILE A 210 -0.83 -4.36 -0.67
CA ILE A 210 0.29 -4.11 0.25
C ILE A 210 1.45 -5.08 0.00
N ILE A 211 1.16 -6.36 -0.16
CA ILE A 211 2.20 -7.38 -0.39
C ILE A 211 2.93 -7.10 -1.70
N GLY A 212 2.19 -6.81 -2.78
CA GLY A 212 2.78 -6.45 -4.07
C GLY A 212 3.59 -5.15 -4.01
N LEU A 213 3.05 -4.13 -3.34
CA LEU A 213 3.70 -2.84 -3.15
C LEU A 213 5.03 -2.98 -2.42
N GLN A 214 5.06 -3.69 -1.28
CA GLN A 214 6.28 -3.83 -0.47
C GLN A 214 7.44 -4.46 -1.25
N GLN A 215 7.15 -5.47 -2.08
CA GLN A 215 8.20 -6.15 -2.86
C GLN A 215 8.78 -5.24 -3.94
N THR A 216 7.94 -4.51 -4.67
CA THR A 216 8.40 -3.66 -5.78
C THR A 216 8.96 -2.34 -5.27
N ALA A 217 8.37 -1.75 -4.24
CA ALA A 217 8.79 -0.46 -3.68
C ALA A 217 10.20 -0.53 -3.09
N LEU A 218 10.57 -1.62 -2.40
CA LEU A 218 11.95 -1.80 -1.90
C LEU A 218 12.97 -1.78 -3.04
N LYS A 219 12.65 -2.39 -4.19
CA LYS A 219 13.53 -2.39 -5.37
C LYS A 219 13.64 -1.01 -6.01
N ILE A 220 12.53 -0.27 -6.06
CA ILE A 220 12.51 1.13 -6.52
C ILE A 220 13.37 2.00 -5.60
N GLN A 221 13.22 1.89 -4.28
CA GLN A 221 14.01 2.65 -3.31
C GLN A 221 15.52 2.40 -3.53
N GLN A 222 15.93 1.14 -3.66
CA GLN A 222 17.33 0.78 -3.94
C GLN A 222 17.86 1.42 -5.24
N LEU A 223 17.08 1.40 -6.32
CA LEU A 223 17.47 2.06 -7.57
C LEU A 223 17.60 3.57 -7.40
N LEU A 224 16.62 4.22 -6.78
CA LEU A 224 16.61 5.67 -6.58
C LEU A 224 17.75 6.13 -5.67
N GLU A 225 18.16 5.32 -4.68
CA GLU A 225 19.33 5.58 -3.84
C GLU A 225 20.65 5.44 -4.61
N SER A 226 20.71 4.51 -5.57
CA SER A 226 21.91 4.25 -6.36
C SER A 226 22.17 5.28 -7.47
N ILE A 227 21.11 5.95 -7.95
CA ILE A 227 21.17 6.89 -9.07
C ILE A 227 21.35 8.32 -8.55
N SER A 228 22.56 8.87 -8.71
CA SER A 228 22.81 10.28 -8.40
C SER A 228 22.31 11.21 -9.51
N ILE A 229 21.94 12.44 -9.15
CA ILE A 229 21.51 13.46 -10.13
C ILE A 229 22.59 13.75 -11.19
N ARG A 230 23.86 13.64 -10.80
CA ARG A 230 25.01 13.82 -11.71
C ARG A 230 25.02 12.75 -12.80
N GLN A 231 24.77 11.50 -12.42
CA GLN A 231 24.68 10.38 -13.36
C GLN A 231 23.45 10.47 -14.28
N LEU A 232 22.35 11.05 -13.80
CA LEU A 232 21.14 11.24 -14.60
C LEU A 232 21.24 12.40 -15.61
N THR A 233 22.10 13.39 -15.33
CA THR A 233 22.25 14.61 -16.15
C THR A 233 22.40 14.36 -17.67
N PRO A 234 23.23 13.40 -18.14
CA PRO A 234 23.36 13.13 -19.58
C PRO A 234 22.05 12.69 -20.24
N LEU A 235 21.26 11.85 -19.55
CA LEU A 235 19.94 11.44 -20.02
C LEU A 235 18.98 12.65 -20.09
N LEU A 236 18.94 13.47 -19.05
CA LEU A 236 18.08 14.67 -19.03
C LEU A 236 18.44 15.67 -20.15
N LYS A 237 19.71 15.80 -20.49
CA LYS A 237 20.13 16.62 -21.64
C LYS A 237 19.54 16.10 -22.95
N GLN A 238 19.54 14.78 -23.17
CA GLN A 238 18.92 14.20 -24.36
C GLN A 238 17.41 14.41 -24.40
N VAL A 239 16.74 14.34 -23.25
CA VAL A 239 15.30 14.68 -23.13
C VAL A 239 15.05 16.13 -23.56
N ILE A 240 15.85 17.08 -23.06
CA ILE A 240 15.72 18.50 -23.40
C ILE A 240 16.01 18.74 -24.89
N ASN A 241 17.04 18.09 -25.44
CA ASN A 241 17.37 18.17 -26.87
C ASN A 241 16.18 17.75 -27.75
N HIS A 242 15.48 16.67 -27.39
CA HIS A 242 14.28 16.23 -28.11
C HIS A 242 13.13 17.25 -27.99
N GLU A 243 12.86 17.78 -26.79
CA GLU A 243 11.82 18.79 -26.60
C GLU A 243 12.09 20.05 -27.44
N GLN A 244 13.36 20.46 -27.58
CA GLN A 244 13.75 21.61 -28.41
C GLN A 244 13.62 21.35 -29.92
N GLN A 245 13.68 20.08 -30.37
CA GLN A 245 13.47 19.72 -31.78
C GLN A 245 12.00 19.81 -32.21
N VAL A 246 11.06 19.81 -31.25
CA VAL A 246 9.62 20.00 -31.50
C VAL A 246 9.23 21.42 -31.04
N PRO A 247 9.41 22.45 -31.89
CA PRO A 247 9.19 23.83 -31.47
C PRO A 247 7.72 24.07 -31.12
N ARG A 248 7.44 24.27 -29.83
CA ARG A 248 6.15 24.81 -29.35
C ARG A 248 6.31 26.31 -29.16
N PHE A 249 5.29 27.07 -29.57
CA PHE A 249 5.32 28.53 -29.44
C PHE A 249 5.40 29.01 -27.98
N GLU A 250 4.93 28.19 -27.03
CA GLU A 250 4.97 28.46 -25.59
C GLU A 250 6.37 28.31 -24.98
N ASP A 251 7.26 27.54 -25.62
CA ASP A 251 8.62 27.26 -25.15
C ASP A 251 9.66 28.27 -25.70
N MET A 252 9.23 29.22 -26.54
CA MET A 252 10.09 30.26 -27.11
C MET A 252 10.56 31.23 -26.03
N GLY A 253 11.76 30.97 -25.49
CA GLY A 253 12.45 31.85 -24.54
C GLY A 253 12.83 31.21 -23.20
N LEU A 254 12.54 29.92 -22.98
CA LEU A 254 13.04 29.18 -21.81
C LEU A 254 14.54 28.89 -21.96
N ASP A 255 15.33 29.24 -20.95
CA ASP A 255 16.75 28.89 -20.90
C ASP A 255 16.93 27.38 -20.68
N GLU A 256 17.95 26.77 -21.30
CA GLU A 256 18.27 25.34 -21.14
C GLU A 256 18.49 25.00 -19.65
N GLN A 257 18.99 25.95 -18.87
CA GLN A 257 19.14 25.80 -17.42
C GLN A 257 17.80 25.71 -16.68
N GLU A 258 16.78 26.47 -17.10
CA GLU A 258 15.45 26.42 -16.48
C GLU A 258 14.79 25.06 -16.76
N LEU A 259 14.88 24.57 -17.99
CA LEU A 259 14.39 23.24 -18.37
C LEU A 259 15.10 22.13 -17.59
N MET A 260 16.42 22.21 -17.44
CA MET A 260 17.20 21.26 -16.64
C MET A 260 16.75 21.27 -15.18
N ASN A 261 16.59 22.44 -14.56
CA ASN A 261 16.13 22.56 -13.19
C ASN A 261 14.74 21.92 -13.01
N GLU A 262 13.81 22.16 -13.94
CA GLU A 262 12.48 21.55 -13.90
C GLU A 262 12.53 20.00 -13.93
N LYS A 263 13.35 19.41 -14.80
CA LYS A 263 13.49 17.94 -14.84
C LYS A 263 14.15 17.40 -13.57
N GLN A 264 15.16 18.09 -13.05
CA GLN A 264 15.82 17.70 -11.80
C GLN A 264 14.87 17.79 -10.59
N GLU A 265 14.01 18.80 -10.52
CA GLU A 265 12.97 18.92 -9.49
C GLU A 265 11.93 17.80 -9.57
N LYS A 266 11.52 17.41 -10.79
CA LYS A 266 10.64 16.25 -11.01
C LYS A 266 11.29 14.95 -10.53
N TRP A 267 12.56 14.73 -10.85
CA TRP A 267 13.30 13.56 -10.35
C TRP A 267 13.42 13.59 -8.83
N ARG A 268 13.72 14.75 -8.25
CA ARG A 268 13.78 14.90 -6.79
C ARG A 268 12.43 14.60 -6.13
N SER A 269 11.33 15.06 -6.72
CA SER A 269 9.98 14.77 -6.24
C SER A 269 9.66 13.28 -6.27
N LEU A 270 10.12 12.56 -7.31
CA LEU A 270 10.06 11.10 -7.38
C LEU A 270 10.86 10.47 -6.22
N CYS A 271 12.12 10.88 -6.03
CA CYS A 271 12.94 10.38 -4.92
C CYS A 271 12.30 10.64 -3.56
N GLU A 272 11.83 11.86 -3.29
CA GLU A 272 11.21 12.23 -2.02
C GLU A 272 9.90 11.46 -1.76
N TRP A 273 9.15 11.11 -2.81
CA TRP A 273 7.94 10.30 -2.67
C TRP A 273 8.25 8.90 -2.12
N PHE A 274 9.35 8.27 -2.57
CA PHE A 274 9.75 6.92 -2.18
C PHE A 274 10.69 6.85 -0.96
N LEU A 275 11.57 7.84 -0.79
CA LEU A 275 12.64 7.86 0.22
C LEU A 275 12.37 8.83 1.38
N GLY A 276 11.40 9.73 1.23
CA GLY A 276 11.15 10.80 2.18
C GLY A 276 12.14 11.95 2.02
N ASN A 277 12.07 12.90 2.95
CA ASN A 277 12.96 14.05 2.96
C ASN A 277 13.34 14.47 4.39
N ALA A 278 14.13 15.54 4.54
CA ALA A 278 14.57 16.02 5.85
C ALA A 278 13.42 16.48 6.77
N HIS A 279 12.21 16.67 6.23
CA HIS A 279 11.07 17.26 6.91
C HIS A 279 9.96 16.25 7.22
N GLY A 280 10.05 15.00 6.72
CA GLY A 280 9.02 14.00 6.96
C GLY A 280 9.29 12.65 6.33
N GLU A 281 8.45 11.68 6.73
CA GLU A 281 8.42 10.33 6.17
C GLU A 281 8.04 10.34 4.68
N SER A 282 8.35 9.25 3.97
CA SER A 282 8.01 9.10 2.56
C SER A 282 6.50 8.97 2.34
N ASN A 283 6.03 9.37 1.15
CA ASN A 283 4.63 9.11 0.77
C ASN A 283 4.35 7.60 0.67
N LEU A 284 5.36 6.80 0.32
CA LEU A 284 5.29 5.35 0.36
C LEU A 284 5.02 4.82 1.78
N ASP A 285 5.73 5.29 2.79
CA ASP A 285 5.56 4.85 4.19
C ASP A 285 4.18 5.28 4.71
N MET A 286 3.77 6.51 4.39
CA MET A 286 2.44 7.01 4.70
C MET A 286 1.36 6.13 4.04
N LEU A 287 1.52 5.77 2.76
CA LEU A 287 0.62 4.89 2.02
C LEU A 287 0.51 3.51 2.69
N GLN A 288 1.63 2.90 3.04
CA GLN A 288 1.65 1.60 3.71
C GLN A 288 0.97 1.66 5.08
N THR A 289 1.27 2.69 5.86
CA THR A 289 0.69 2.88 7.21
C THR A 289 -0.81 3.09 7.13
N ARG A 290 -1.27 4.04 6.29
CA ARG A 290 -2.69 4.32 6.10
C ARG A 290 -3.44 3.10 5.58
N THR A 291 -2.91 2.38 4.60
CA THR A 291 -3.58 1.17 4.08
C THR A 291 -3.73 0.10 5.17
N ASN A 292 -2.68 -0.13 5.97
CA ASN A 292 -2.74 -1.07 7.09
C ASN A 292 -3.76 -0.64 8.16
N GLU A 293 -3.83 0.65 8.48
CA GLU A 293 -4.83 1.19 9.40
C GLU A 293 -6.25 1.00 8.87
N GLN A 294 -6.47 1.18 7.57
CA GLN A 294 -7.77 0.94 6.95
C GLN A 294 -8.19 -0.53 7.01
N ILE A 295 -7.28 -1.48 6.75
CA ILE A 295 -7.54 -2.91 6.94
C ILE A 295 -7.97 -3.20 8.39
N ARG A 296 -7.25 -2.63 9.37
CA ARG A 296 -7.60 -2.79 10.80
C ARG A 296 -8.95 -2.18 11.13
N ARG A 297 -9.23 -0.98 10.65
CA ARG A 297 -10.51 -0.27 10.85
C ARG A 297 -11.67 -1.10 10.34
N ILE A 298 -11.58 -1.63 9.13
CA ILE A 298 -12.61 -2.46 8.51
C ILE A 298 -12.83 -3.74 9.29
N THR A 299 -11.76 -4.41 9.70
CA THR A 299 -11.85 -5.61 10.54
C THR A 299 -12.62 -5.33 11.83
N ARG A 300 -12.39 -4.16 12.48
CA ARG A 300 -13.16 -3.74 13.67
C ARG A 300 -14.62 -3.41 13.38
N ILE A 301 -14.93 -2.85 12.22
CA ILE A 301 -16.32 -2.55 11.81
C ILE A 301 -17.08 -3.87 11.62
N VAL A 302 -16.50 -4.81 10.87
CA VAL A 302 -17.05 -6.17 10.67
C VAL A 302 -17.27 -6.87 12.00
N GLN A 303 -16.28 -6.84 12.89
CA GLN A 303 -16.41 -7.44 14.22
C GLN A 303 -17.58 -6.84 15.00
N ARG A 304 -17.69 -5.50 15.03
CA ARG A 304 -18.80 -4.81 15.71
C ARG A 304 -20.17 -5.12 15.07
N LEU A 305 -20.24 -5.28 13.75
CA LEU A 305 -21.47 -5.66 13.07
C LEU A 305 -21.89 -7.09 13.47
N GLY A 306 -20.94 -8.02 13.50
CA GLY A 306 -21.17 -9.39 13.96
C GLY A 306 -21.60 -9.45 15.43
N GLU A 307 -20.95 -8.69 16.31
CA GLU A 307 -21.32 -8.57 17.72
C GLU A 307 -22.74 -8.01 17.87
N ARG A 308 -23.13 -6.95 17.15
CA ARG A 308 -24.52 -6.44 17.13
C ARG A 308 -25.52 -7.53 16.72
N HIS A 309 -25.19 -8.32 15.70
CA HIS A 309 -26.03 -9.44 15.27
C HIS A 309 -26.20 -10.51 16.37
N HIS A 310 -25.18 -10.74 17.20
CA HIS A 310 -25.27 -11.62 18.37
C HIS A 310 -26.03 -10.99 19.54
N TYR A 311 -25.95 -9.67 19.75
CA TYR A 311 -26.67 -8.96 20.81
C TYR A 311 -28.19 -8.94 20.62
N PHE A 312 -28.71 -9.04 19.39
CA PHE A 312 -30.15 -9.08 19.13
C PHE A 312 -30.79 -10.48 19.17
N ARG A 313 -30.01 -11.57 19.33
CA ARG A 313 -30.57 -12.91 19.58
C ARG A 313 -30.94 -13.09 21.05
N SER A 314 -32.12 -12.63 21.41
CA SER A 314 -32.69 -12.90 22.73
C SER A 314 -33.20 -14.33 22.78
N ARG A 315 -32.46 -15.23 23.42
CA ARG A 315 -32.95 -16.60 23.72
C ARG A 315 -34.34 -16.59 24.33
N LYS A 316 -34.66 -15.57 25.14
CA LYS A 316 -36.01 -15.37 25.70
C LYS A 316 -37.06 -15.18 24.60
N LYS A 317 -36.79 -14.33 23.60
CA LYS A 317 -37.70 -14.13 22.46
C LYS A 317 -37.79 -15.37 21.58
N ASP A 318 -36.67 -16.07 21.36
CA ASP A 318 -36.66 -17.33 20.60
C ASP A 318 -37.51 -18.40 21.29
N TYR A 319 -37.39 -18.54 22.62
CA TYR A 319 -38.24 -19.44 23.40
C TYR A 319 -39.71 -19.00 23.44
N LEU A 320 -39.99 -17.68 23.49
CA LEU A 320 -41.36 -17.17 23.41
C LEU A 320 -41.97 -17.47 22.03
N HIS A 321 -41.23 -17.25 20.95
CA HIS A 321 -41.70 -17.55 19.60
C HIS A 321 -41.91 -19.05 19.39
N LEU A 322 -41.01 -19.87 19.92
CA LEU A 322 -41.21 -21.32 19.94
C LEU A 322 -42.44 -21.72 20.76
N ALA A 323 -42.68 -21.07 21.90
CA ALA A 323 -43.88 -21.30 22.71
C ALA A 323 -45.15 -20.89 21.96
N GLU A 324 -45.14 -19.79 21.20
CA GLU A 324 -46.24 -19.39 20.31
C GLU A 324 -46.53 -20.47 19.26
N TRP A 325 -45.49 -21.08 18.67
CA TRP A 325 -45.67 -22.22 17.77
C TRP A 325 -46.32 -23.41 18.47
N PHE A 326 -45.84 -23.80 19.65
CA PHE A 326 -46.48 -24.88 20.43
C PHE A 326 -47.93 -24.57 20.81
N ASP A 327 -48.24 -23.32 21.18
CA ASP A 327 -49.59 -22.86 21.53
C ASP A 327 -50.55 -22.88 20.33
N SER A 328 -50.02 -22.69 19.12
CA SER A 328 -50.80 -22.70 17.88
C SER A 328 -51.15 -24.08 17.33
N LEU A 329 -50.61 -25.16 17.91
CA LEU A 329 -50.86 -26.53 17.46
C LEU A 329 -52.12 -27.12 18.08
N GLU A 330 -52.96 -27.76 17.27
CA GLU A 330 -54.25 -28.30 17.71
C GLU A 330 -54.12 -29.67 18.37
N THR A 331 -53.09 -30.45 18.02
CA THR A 331 -52.92 -31.82 18.50
C THR A 331 -51.59 -32.07 19.19
N ILE A 332 -51.61 -32.96 20.19
CA ILE A 332 -50.39 -33.34 20.92
C ILE A 332 -49.38 -34.08 20.03
N HIS A 333 -49.84 -34.71 18.95
CA HIS A 333 -48.99 -35.41 17.99
C HIS A 333 -48.10 -34.42 17.24
N GLU A 334 -48.67 -33.34 16.69
CA GLU A 334 -47.92 -32.28 16.02
C GLU A 334 -46.94 -31.57 16.97
N ALA A 335 -47.35 -31.38 18.23
CA ALA A 335 -46.44 -30.86 19.26
C ALA A 335 -45.24 -31.79 19.50
N HIS A 336 -45.45 -33.11 19.51
CA HIS A 336 -44.33 -34.07 19.61
C HIS A 336 -43.42 -34.04 18.39
N GLU A 337 -43.97 -33.89 17.18
CA GLU A 337 -43.17 -33.76 15.95
C GLU A 337 -42.32 -32.47 15.98
N LEU A 338 -42.92 -31.33 16.33
CA LEU A 338 -42.18 -30.07 16.49
C LEU A 338 -41.12 -30.19 17.60
N SER A 339 -41.46 -30.84 18.72
CA SER A 339 -40.50 -31.09 19.80
C SER A 339 -39.33 -31.97 19.34
N ALA A 340 -39.56 -32.98 18.51
CA ALA A 340 -38.50 -33.81 17.95
C ALA A 340 -37.60 -33.01 17.00
N VAL A 341 -38.19 -32.09 16.22
CA VAL A 341 -37.43 -31.21 15.31
C VAL A 341 -36.75 -30.06 16.04
N VAL A 342 -37.15 -29.67 17.25
CA VAL A 342 -36.55 -28.52 17.96
C VAL A 342 -35.62 -28.95 19.11
N PHE A 343 -35.92 -30.06 19.76
CA PHE A 343 -35.17 -30.59 20.91
C PHE A 343 -34.57 -31.98 20.66
N GLY A 344 -34.78 -32.55 19.47
CA GLY A 344 -34.19 -33.82 19.09
C GLY A 344 -32.67 -33.77 18.96
N VAL A 345 -32.08 -34.92 18.70
CA VAL A 345 -30.63 -35.07 18.62
C VAL A 345 -30.16 -34.69 17.22
N PHE A 346 -29.95 -33.39 16.99
CA PHE A 346 -29.51 -32.88 15.67
C PHE A 346 -28.09 -33.28 15.26
N HIS A 347 -27.28 -33.70 16.23
CA HIS A 347 -25.87 -33.99 16.03
C HIS A 347 -25.54 -35.34 16.64
N THR A 348 -24.90 -36.22 15.85
CA THR A 348 -24.27 -37.43 16.38
C THR A 348 -23.21 -37.01 17.39
N ARG A 349 -23.38 -37.43 18.65
CA ARG A 349 -22.34 -37.23 19.67
C ARG A 349 -21.34 -38.36 19.56
N HIS A 350 -20.11 -38.04 19.18
CA HIS A 350 -19.00 -38.98 19.28
C HIS A 350 -18.61 -39.08 20.76
N ILE A 351 -18.77 -40.28 21.32
CA ILE A 351 -18.32 -40.58 22.68
C ILE A 351 -16.85 -40.98 22.56
N TYR A 352 -15.97 -40.19 23.16
CA TYR A 352 -14.55 -40.47 23.21
C TYR A 352 -14.25 -41.28 24.47
N SER A 353 -13.60 -42.42 24.29
CA SER A 353 -13.09 -43.27 25.36
C SER A 353 -11.61 -42.94 25.57
N ASP A 354 -11.19 -42.73 26.82
CA ASP A 354 -9.77 -42.53 27.17
C ASP A 354 -8.97 -43.86 27.14
N HIS A 355 -9.65 -44.99 26.90
CA HIS A 355 -9.02 -46.29 26.77
C HIS A 355 -8.52 -46.48 25.34
N VAL A 356 -7.20 -46.63 25.18
CA VAL A 356 -6.59 -47.16 23.96
C VAL A 356 -6.48 -48.68 24.16
N PRO A 357 -7.34 -49.50 23.55
CA PRO A 357 -7.47 -50.91 23.92
C PRO A 357 -6.30 -51.75 23.42
N THR A 358 -5.87 -51.55 22.17
CA THR A 358 -4.73 -52.25 21.55
C THR A 358 -4.25 -51.55 20.26
N ASP A 359 -2.99 -51.78 19.86
CA ASP A 359 -2.44 -51.32 18.56
C ASP A 359 -2.58 -52.39 17.45
N ASP A 360 -3.20 -53.53 17.77
CA ASP A 360 -3.43 -54.65 16.85
C ASP A 360 -4.59 -54.36 15.89
N ILE A 361 -4.24 -54.08 14.64
CA ILE A 361 -5.16 -53.78 13.54
C ILE A 361 -6.07 -54.94 13.11
N TYR A 362 -5.89 -56.14 13.65
CA TYR A 362 -6.72 -57.32 13.34
C TYR A 362 -7.81 -57.62 14.39
N THR A 363 -7.90 -56.83 15.46
CA THR A 363 -8.95 -56.99 16.48
C THR A 363 -10.21 -56.22 16.08
N ASP A 364 -11.36 -56.90 16.08
CA ASP A 364 -12.65 -56.25 15.80
C ASP A 364 -13.21 -55.59 17.07
N VAL A 365 -13.91 -54.47 16.93
CA VAL A 365 -14.39 -53.64 18.07
C VAL A 365 -15.33 -54.43 19.00
N TRP A 366 -15.98 -55.46 18.48
CA TRP A 366 -16.89 -56.34 19.23
C TRP A 366 -16.17 -57.35 20.12
N ASP A 367 -14.89 -57.60 19.87
CA ASP A 367 -14.06 -58.52 20.65
C ASP A 367 -13.35 -57.82 21.83
N GLU A 368 -13.46 -56.49 21.92
CA GLU A 368 -12.86 -55.68 22.97
C GLU A 368 -13.70 -55.69 24.26
N ALA A 369 -13.00 -55.64 25.41
CA ALA A 369 -13.67 -55.51 26.69
C ALA A 369 -14.28 -54.11 26.84
N PRO A 370 -15.56 -53.98 27.26
CA PRO A 370 -16.21 -52.68 27.38
C PRO A 370 -15.57 -51.86 28.50
N MET A 371 -15.38 -50.55 28.24
CA MET A 371 -14.95 -49.61 29.28
C MET A 371 -16.15 -49.22 30.16
N GLU A 372 -15.98 -49.29 31.48
CA GLU A 372 -16.92 -48.71 32.43
C GLU A 372 -16.61 -47.22 32.64
N HIS A 373 -17.57 -46.35 32.27
CA HIS A 373 -17.47 -44.90 32.50
C HIS A 373 -18.41 -44.48 33.63
N GLU A 374 -17.83 -44.05 34.76
CA GLU A 374 -18.62 -43.57 35.90
C GLU A 374 -19.17 -42.16 35.62
N THR A 375 -20.49 -42.06 35.47
CA THR A 375 -21.16 -40.79 35.16
C THR A 375 -21.38 -39.93 36.41
N LYS A 376 -21.32 -38.61 36.24
CA LYS A 376 -21.53 -37.66 37.34
C LYS A 376 -23.01 -37.40 37.61
N PRO A 377 -23.45 -37.26 38.87
CA PRO A 377 -24.83 -36.90 39.18
C PRO A 377 -25.19 -35.47 38.73
N ARG A 378 -26.32 -35.31 38.03
CA ARG A 378 -26.88 -34.01 37.62
C ARG A 378 -27.77 -33.38 38.71
N ILE A 379 -27.23 -33.21 39.91
CA ILE A 379 -27.94 -32.53 41.02
C ILE A 379 -27.38 -31.12 41.23
N ARG A 380 -28.26 -30.15 41.47
CA ARG A 380 -27.94 -28.71 41.53
C ARG A 380 -26.87 -28.34 42.58
N ASN A 381 -26.72 -29.16 43.63
CA ASN A 381 -25.76 -28.97 44.72
C ASN A 381 -24.50 -29.84 44.61
N TYR A 382 -24.37 -30.67 43.55
CA TYR A 382 -23.16 -31.44 43.34
C TYR A 382 -22.07 -30.53 42.78
N ARG A 383 -21.15 -30.12 43.66
CA ARG A 383 -19.86 -29.54 43.26
C ARG A 383 -18.84 -30.66 43.25
N GLU A 384 -18.22 -30.87 42.10
CA GLU A 384 -17.02 -31.66 42.01
C GLU A 384 -16.03 -31.07 43.02
N LYS A 385 -15.53 -31.88 43.97
CA LYS A 385 -14.32 -31.50 44.68
C LYS A 385 -13.27 -31.45 43.59
N THR A 386 -13.01 -30.27 43.06
CA THR A 386 -11.83 -30.00 42.27
C THR A 386 -10.71 -30.55 43.13
N ARG A 387 -10.11 -31.69 42.75
CA ARG A 387 -8.73 -31.90 43.11
C ARG A 387 -8.08 -30.60 42.65
N PRO A 388 -7.52 -29.77 43.55
CA PRO A 388 -6.70 -28.68 43.08
C PRO A 388 -5.72 -29.39 42.15
N GLY A 389 -5.72 -29.05 40.86
CA GLY A 389 -4.67 -29.52 39.99
C GLY A 389 -3.40 -29.14 40.73
N ALA A 390 -2.70 -30.13 41.28
CA ALA A 390 -1.49 -29.85 42.02
C ALA A 390 -0.65 -29.06 41.03
N ILE A 391 -0.26 -27.84 41.38
CA ILE A 391 0.80 -27.17 40.66
C ILE A 391 1.99 -28.10 40.85
N VAL A 392 2.19 -29.01 39.91
CA VAL A 392 3.32 -29.93 39.94
C VAL A 392 4.51 -29.02 39.81
N SER A 393 5.19 -28.84 40.93
CA SER A 393 6.29 -27.90 41.06
C SER A 393 7.36 -28.30 40.05
N GLN A 394 7.45 -27.55 38.94
CA GLN A 394 8.54 -27.69 37.98
C GLN A 394 9.88 -27.17 38.56
N LYS A 395 9.97 -27.02 39.88
CA LYS A 395 11.16 -26.54 40.57
C LYS A 395 12.34 -27.46 40.32
N GLU A 396 12.16 -28.78 40.33
CA GLU A 396 13.25 -29.72 40.00
C GLU A 396 13.72 -29.60 38.55
N ARG A 397 12.81 -29.46 37.58
CA ARG A 397 13.19 -29.22 36.17
C ARG A 397 13.90 -27.87 35.99
N LYS A 398 13.42 -26.82 36.64
CA LYS A 398 14.05 -25.48 36.61
C LYS A 398 15.40 -25.49 37.31
N ASP A 399 15.54 -26.19 38.43
CA ASP A 399 16.79 -26.32 39.18
C ASP A 399 17.79 -27.21 38.43
N ALA A 400 17.34 -28.27 37.74
CA ALA A 400 18.18 -29.09 36.87
C ALA A 400 18.71 -28.27 35.68
N ALA A 401 17.82 -27.57 34.95
CA ALA A 401 18.22 -26.70 33.84
C ALA A 401 19.14 -25.55 34.30
N ARG A 402 18.89 -24.99 35.50
CA ARG A 402 19.77 -23.97 36.09
C ARG A 402 21.13 -24.54 36.47
N LYS A 403 21.19 -25.74 37.04
CA LYS A 403 22.46 -26.43 37.37
C LYS A 403 23.26 -26.75 36.13
N GLU A 404 22.62 -27.25 35.08
CA GLU A 404 23.25 -27.54 33.79
C GLU A 404 23.79 -26.26 33.14
N HIS A 405 22.99 -25.19 33.10
CA HIS A 405 23.44 -23.89 32.59
C HIS A 405 24.61 -23.31 33.39
N LEU A 406 24.58 -23.40 34.73
CA LEU A 406 25.69 -22.96 35.58
C LEU A 406 26.93 -23.84 35.43
N HIS A 407 26.75 -25.14 35.19
CA HIS A 407 27.85 -26.08 34.94
C HIS A 407 28.53 -25.77 33.61
N ASN A 408 27.76 -25.60 32.52
CA ASN A 408 28.28 -25.24 31.21
C ASN A 408 29.02 -23.89 31.27
N LYS A 409 28.47 -22.88 31.97
CA LYS A 409 29.18 -21.60 32.18
C LYS A 409 30.51 -21.74 32.92
N ARG A 410 30.59 -22.64 33.92
CA ARG A 410 31.86 -22.89 34.63
C ARG A 410 32.87 -23.58 33.74
N LEU A 411 32.44 -24.56 32.95
CA LEU A 411 33.31 -25.23 31.98
C LEU A 411 33.83 -24.25 30.94
N GLU A 412 32.96 -23.41 30.37
CA GLU A 412 33.35 -22.37 29.42
C GLU A 412 34.37 -21.38 30.02
N GLN A 413 34.18 -20.98 31.29
CA GLN A 413 35.13 -20.13 32.01
C GLN A 413 36.47 -20.84 32.22
N GLN A 414 36.48 -22.11 32.63
CA GLN A 414 37.70 -22.89 32.83
C GLN A 414 38.45 -23.09 31.51
N THR A 415 37.74 -23.39 30.42
CA THR A 415 38.34 -23.50 29.08
C THR A 415 38.99 -22.18 28.67
N LEU A 416 38.34 -21.04 28.96
CA LEU A 416 38.91 -19.73 28.67
C LEU A 416 40.19 -19.48 29.50
N GLU A 417 40.18 -19.81 30.79
CA GLU A 417 41.34 -19.68 31.68
C GLU A 417 42.53 -20.52 31.19
N ASN A 418 42.30 -21.71 30.61
CA ASN A 418 43.35 -22.53 30.00
C ASN A 418 44.04 -21.86 28.80
N TYR A 419 43.35 -20.95 28.12
CA TYR A 419 43.87 -20.19 26.97
C TYR A 419 44.45 -18.82 27.37
N MET A 420 44.43 -18.47 28.65
CA MET A 420 45.00 -17.23 29.17
C MET A 420 46.47 -17.39 29.53
N THR A 421 47.32 -16.54 28.95
CA THR A 421 48.70 -16.36 29.39
C THR A 421 48.77 -15.11 30.26
N GLY A 422 48.63 -15.29 31.57
CA GLY A 422 48.51 -14.18 32.52
C GLY A 422 47.15 -13.47 32.38
N ASN A 423 47.16 -12.18 32.01
CA ASN A 423 45.95 -11.37 31.78
C ASN A 423 45.64 -11.17 30.29
N GLU A 424 46.26 -11.95 29.40
CA GLU A 424 46.08 -11.82 27.96
C GLU A 424 45.72 -13.16 27.30
N ILE A 425 44.90 -13.11 26.25
CA ILE A 425 44.72 -14.20 25.30
C ILE A 425 45.25 -13.72 23.95
N ARG A 426 46.30 -14.38 23.44
CA ARG A 426 46.94 -14.04 22.18
C ARG A 426 46.56 -15.07 21.12
N LEU A 427 45.78 -14.67 20.11
CA LEU A 427 45.27 -15.62 19.11
C LEU A 427 46.38 -16.37 18.38
N ALA A 428 47.53 -15.71 18.15
CA ALA A 428 48.66 -16.30 17.45
C ALA A 428 49.38 -17.42 18.24
N GLU A 429 49.18 -17.47 19.56
CA GLU A 429 49.82 -18.44 20.47
C GLU A 429 48.83 -19.52 20.91
N LEU A 430 47.56 -19.48 20.46
CA LEU A 430 46.56 -20.46 20.82
C LEU A 430 46.81 -21.80 20.11
N PRO A 431 46.62 -22.94 20.81
CA PRO A 431 46.56 -24.24 20.16
C PRO A 431 45.26 -24.36 19.33
N THR A 432 45.00 -25.53 18.76
CA THR A 432 43.71 -25.78 18.08
C THR A 432 42.57 -25.69 19.10
N VAL A 433 41.63 -24.78 18.87
CA VAL A 433 40.51 -24.51 19.78
C VAL A 433 39.21 -25.18 19.35
N GLU A 434 38.28 -25.34 20.29
CA GLU A 434 36.95 -25.88 20.02
C GLU A 434 36.08 -24.88 19.22
N PRO A 435 35.11 -25.34 18.41
CA PRO A 435 34.26 -24.47 17.58
C PRO A 435 33.53 -23.36 18.35
N TYR A 436 33.09 -23.65 19.57
CA TYR A 436 32.38 -22.68 20.41
C TYR A 436 33.33 -21.58 20.94
N VAL A 437 34.60 -21.92 21.23
CA VAL A 437 35.63 -20.97 21.66
C VAL A 437 35.97 -20.03 20.50
N ARG A 438 36.16 -20.57 19.29
CA ARG A 438 36.33 -19.76 18.07
C ARG A 438 35.18 -18.75 17.90
N LYS A 439 33.92 -19.20 17.99
CA LYS A 439 32.74 -18.35 17.86
C LYS A 439 32.70 -17.24 18.91
N MET A 440 33.08 -17.56 20.16
CA MET A 440 33.16 -16.59 21.25
C MET A 440 34.23 -15.53 21.00
N LEU A 441 35.46 -15.91 20.64
CA LEU A 441 36.57 -14.99 20.38
C LEU A 441 36.25 -14.05 19.19
N LEU A 442 35.65 -14.57 18.12
CA LEU A 442 35.19 -13.75 16.99
C LEU A 442 34.07 -12.79 17.40
N GLY A 443 33.14 -13.24 18.25
CA GLY A 443 32.10 -12.39 18.81
C GLY A 443 32.66 -11.24 19.67
N TRP A 444 33.76 -11.49 20.40
CA TRP A 444 34.45 -10.47 21.18
C TRP A 444 35.13 -9.43 20.31
N ILE A 445 35.77 -9.85 19.21
CA ILE A 445 36.33 -8.94 18.20
C ILE A 445 35.22 -8.06 17.64
N GLY A 446 34.09 -8.65 17.21
CA GLY A 446 32.94 -7.89 16.70
C GLY A 446 32.39 -6.87 17.71
N LYS A 447 32.24 -7.26 18.98
CA LYS A 447 31.77 -6.37 20.06
C LYS A 447 32.75 -5.22 20.33
N ALA A 448 34.05 -5.46 20.22
CA ALA A 448 35.09 -4.46 20.47
C ALA A 448 35.22 -3.46 19.32
N MET A 449 35.18 -3.92 18.06
CA MET A 449 35.31 -3.07 16.87
C MET A 449 34.18 -2.03 16.75
N ALA A 450 33.02 -2.29 17.37
CA ALA A 450 31.91 -1.33 17.42
C ALA A 450 32.16 -0.12 18.35
N ARG A 451 33.28 -0.07 19.10
CA ARG A 451 33.55 0.95 20.12
C ARG A 451 34.91 1.61 19.91
N LYS A 452 34.98 2.95 20.05
CA LYS A 452 36.20 3.76 19.81
C LYS A 452 37.44 3.31 20.61
N ASN A 453 37.25 2.72 21.79
CA ASN A 453 38.36 2.31 22.66
C ASN A 453 38.66 0.80 22.57
N HIS A 454 37.96 0.07 21.69
CA HIS A 454 38.02 -1.40 21.55
C HIS A 454 37.83 -2.17 22.87
N THR A 455 37.05 -1.62 23.79
CA THR A 455 36.75 -2.21 25.10
C THR A 455 35.30 -2.69 25.20
N PHE A 456 35.10 -3.89 25.72
CA PHE A 456 33.77 -4.46 25.97
C PHE A 456 33.75 -5.25 27.28
N LYS A 457 32.53 -5.54 27.76
CA LYS A 457 32.31 -6.37 28.95
C LYS A 457 31.90 -7.77 28.49
N THR A 458 32.59 -8.80 28.96
CA THR A 458 32.27 -10.19 28.63
C THR A 458 30.97 -10.63 29.31
N GLU A 459 30.42 -11.77 28.87
CA GLU A 459 29.23 -12.39 29.47
C GLU A 459 29.46 -12.87 30.91
N TYR A 460 30.73 -12.91 31.32
CA TYR A 460 31.21 -13.22 32.67
C TYR A 460 31.50 -11.97 33.51
N GLY A 461 31.22 -10.78 32.96
CA GLY A 461 31.35 -9.51 33.68
C GLY A 461 32.75 -8.90 33.70
N ARG A 462 33.72 -9.50 33.01
CA ARG A 462 35.11 -9.02 32.92
C ARG A 462 35.26 -7.90 31.89
N GLN A 463 36.07 -6.86 32.17
CA GLN A 463 36.42 -5.87 31.16
C GLN A 463 37.58 -6.36 30.29
N VAL A 464 37.40 -6.30 28.97
CA VAL A 464 38.41 -6.74 27.99
C VAL A 464 38.65 -5.63 26.97
N GLN A 465 39.92 -5.36 26.70
CA GLN A 465 40.39 -4.53 25.61
C GLN A 465 40.92 -5.42 24.48
N VAL A 466 40.48 -5.18 23.25
CA VAL A 466 40.98 -5.89 22.06
C VAL A 466 42.05 -5.03 21.40
N ILE A 467 43.25 -5.59 21.27
CA ILE A 467 44.40 -4.97 20.60
C ILE A 467 44.63 -5.75 19.31
N MET A 468 44.56 -5.07 18.18
CA MET A 468 44.76 -5.66 16.85
C MET A 468 46.00 -5.04 16.21
N ASP A 469 46.88 -5.89 15.70
CA ASP A 469 48.05 -5.50 14.91
C ASP A 469 47.76 -5.80 13.44
N GLU A 470 47.42 -4.75 12.67
CA GLU A 470 47.05 -4.88 11.25
C GLU A 470 48.22 -5.28 10.35
N GLN A 471 49.47 -5.10 10.80
CA GLN A 471 50.65 -5.46 10.01
C GLN A 471 51.10 -6.92 10.21
N LYS A 472 50.55 -7.60 11.22
CA LYS A 472 50.83 -9.01 11.49
C LYS A 472 49.60 -9.86 11.25
N ARG A 473 49.78 -10.98 10.55
CA ARG A 473 48.72 -11.96 10.29
C ARG A 473 48.92 -13.16 11.21
N ALA A 474 47.82 -13.71 11.72
CA ALA A 474 47.77 -14.90 12.56
C ALA A 474 46.69 -15.85 12.06
N VAL A 475 46.92 -17.16 12.20
CA VAL A 475 45.95 -18.19 11.86
C VAL A 475 45.36 -18.75 13.15
N LEU A 476 44.05 -18.58 13.34
CA LEU A 476 43.31 -19.25 14.41
C LEU A 476 42.89 -20.63 13.91
N HIS A 477 43.50 -21.68 14.47
CA HIS A 477 43.13 -23.06 14.20
C HIS A 477 41.99 -23.50 15.13
N ALA A 478 40.91 -24.03 14.57
CA ALA A 478 39.85 -24.69 15.31
C ALA A 478 39.59 -26.10 14.74
N GLU A 479 38.95 -26.95 15.54
CA GLU A 479 38.62 -28.33 15.12
C GLU A 479 37.74 -28.36 13.85
N ASP A 480 36.95 -27.30 13.62
CA ASP A 480 36.07 -27.14 12.47
C ASP A 480 36.64 -26.31 11.31
N GLY A 481 37.92 -25.91 11.39
CA GLY A 481 38.62 -25.19 10.32
C GLY A 481 39.61 -24.13 10.81
N ALA A 482 40.28 -23.46 9.87
CA ALA A 482 41.25 -22.41 10.17
C ALA A 482 40.82 -21.06 9.58
N ILE A 483 41.04 -19.97 10.33
CA ILE A 483 40.78 -18.60 9.89
C ILE A 483 42.06 -17.78 9.97
N GLU A 484 42.44 -17.14 8.87
CA GLU A 484 43.54 -16.19 8.82
C GLU A 484 43.02 -14.76 9.03
N MET A 485 43.57 -14.07 10.03
CA MET A 485 43.14 -12.73 10.43
C MET A 485 44.32 -11.90 10.98
N PRO A 486 44.16 -10.57 11.17
CA PRO A 486 45.18 -9.79 11.87
C PRO A 486 45.50 -10.39 13.26
N ALA A 487 46.72 -10.19 13.74
CA ALA A 487 47.12 -10.67 15.05
C ALA A 487 46.34 -9.91 16.13
N VAL A 488 45.52 -10.62 16.90
CA VAL A 488 44.70 -10.05 17.96
C VAL A 488 45.21 -10.51 19.32
N THR A 489 45.18 -9.60 20.29
CA THR A 489 45.39 -9.87 21.71
C THR A 489 44.21 -9.33 22.51
N PHE A 490 43.57 -10.18 23.30
CA PHE A 490 42.57 -9.78 24.28
C PHE A 490 43.27 -9.50 25.60
N ARG A 491 43.24 -8.25 26.09
CA ARG A 491 43.78 -7.86 27.39
C ARG A 491 42.66 -7.68 28.40
N PHE A 492 42.68 -8.46 29.47
CA PHE A 492 41.72 -8.36 30.56
C PHE A 492 42.16 -7.24 31.52
N LEU A 493 41.26 -6.31 31.80
CA LEU A 493 41.52 -5.09 32.58
C LEU A 493 41.19 -5.25 34.08
N ASP A 494 40.69 -6.41 34.50
CA ASP A 494 40.38 -6.67 35.90
C ASP A 494 41.67 -7.04 36.68
N GLU A 495 41.82 -6.48 37.88
CA GLU A 495 42.92 -6.84 38.80
C GLU A 495 42.86 -8.33 39.16
N VAL A 496 43.99 -9.02 39.02
CA VAL A 496 44.17 -10.37 39.58
C VAL A 496 44.28 -10.21 41.09
N ASN A 497 43.20 -10.51 41.83
CA ASN A 497 43.37 -10.87 43.23
C ASN A 497 44.14 -12.20 43.25
N LYS A 498 45.39 -12.12 43.74
CA LYS A 498 46.24 -13.28 44.04
C LYS A 498 45.61 -14.20 45.08
#